data_AF-A0A4Q6GIW3-F1
#
_entry.id   AF-A0A4Q6GIW3-F1
#
_cell.length_a   1.000
_cell.length_b   1.000
_cell.length_c   1.000
_cell.angle_alpha   90.00
_cell.angle_beta   90.00
_cell.angle_gamma   90.00
#
_symmetry.space_group_name_H-M   'P 1'
#
loop_
_entity.id
_entity.type
_entity.pdbx_description
1 polymer ?
#
loop_
_entity_poly.entity_id
_entity_poly.type
_entity_poly.pdbx_seq_one_letter_code
_entity_poly.pdbx_strand_id
1 'polypeptide(L)'
;MLFRNLKRALLSATIIGLLGTAAVSVAAEGTRDRAERSSKKKSGAAEVKYPEATREEPKAKGSPKLQSKLQKLVDVYNKDEFDKTRVQADELIANPAATDYDKALAAQLASQAAYNLDDTAATLAYLKQALELNALDNNSHYQMMYMLA
;
A
#
# COMPACT_ATOMS: atom_id res chain seq x y z
N MET A 1 -30.29 23.32 -11.97
CA MET A 1 -28.97 22.98 -11.40
C MET A 1 -29.11 22.92 -9.89
N LEU A 2 -29.23 21.73 -9.31
CA LEU A 2 -28.92 21.44 -7.90
C LEU A 2 -29.01 19.92 -7.73
N PHE A 3 -28.28 19.36 -6.77
CA PHE A 3 -28.02 17.93 -6.52
C PHE A 3 -26.76 17.36 -7.19
N ARG A 4 -25.61 17.85 -6.74
CA ARG A 4 -24.38 17.04 -6.66
C ARG A 4 -23.72 17.34 -5.31
N ASN A 5 -23.25 16.28 -4.65
CA ASN A 5 -22.35 16.25 -3.49
C ASN A 5 -22.97 15.91 -2.12
N LEU A 6 -23.27 14.62 -1.91
CA LEU A 6 -23.57 14.05 -0.58
C LEU A 6 -22.77 12.77 -0.26
N LYS A 7 -21.65 12.49 -0.96
CA LYS A 7 -20.87 11.25 -0.76
C LYS A 7 -19.44 11.44 -0.24
N ARG A 8 -19.17 12.47 0.58
CA ARG A 8 -17.87 12.63 1.24
C ARG A 8 -18.04 13.20 2.65
N ALA A 9 -18.41 12.34 3.59
CA ALA A 9 -18.34 12.65 5.01
C ALA A 9 -18.18 11.36 5.80
N LEU A 10 -16.94 11.03 6.16
CA LEU A 10 -16.53 10.36 7.41
C LEU A 10 -15.15 9.73 7.18
N LEU A 11 -14.13 10.28 7.86
CA LEU A 11 -13.17 9.55 8.70
C LEU A 11 -12.00 10.47 9.04
N SER A 12 -12.27 11.38 9.99
CA SER A 12 -11.24 12.17 10.67
C SER A 12 -11.04 11.57 12.05
N ALA A 13 -9.91 10.91 12.29
CA ALA A 13 -9.48 10.55 13.64
C ALA A 13 -7.97 10.73 13.75
N THR A 14 -7.58 11.92 14.19
CA THR A 14 -6.24 12.29 14.65
C THR A 14 -5.94 11.63 15.99
N ILE A 15 -4.76 11.00 16.15
CA ILE A 15 -4.20 10.69 17.47
C ILE A 15 -2.79 11.28 17.55
N ILE A 16 -2.66 12.27 18.43
CA ILE A 16 -1.41 12.93 18.82
C ILE A 16 -0.77 12.11 19.95
N GLY A 17 0.56 11.96 19.90
CA GLY A 17 1.40 11.34 20.94
C GLY A 17 1.31 12.08 22.29
N LEU A 18 1.90 11.60 23.39
CA LEU A 18 3.31 11.25 23.57
C LEU A 18 3.47 10.75 25.04
N LEU A 19 4.44 9.85 25.30
CA LEU A 19 5.30 9.69 26.50
C LEU A 19 4.68 9.98 27.91
N GLY A 20 4.63 9.11 28.92
CA GLY A 20 5.49 8.00 29.32
C GLY A 20 6.42 8.38 30.48
N THR A 21 6.02 8.21 31.75
CA THR A 21 6.93 7.93 32.90
C THR A 21 6.18 7.19 34.02
N ALA A 22 6.81 6.15 34.57
CA ALA A 22 6.26 5.16 35.50
C ALA A 22 6.40 5.54 36.99
N ALA A 23 5.44 5.13 37.81
CA ALA A 23 5.65 4.69 39.20
C ALA A 23 4.40 3.91 39.67
N VAL A 24 4.62 2.75 40.30
CA VAL A 24 3.55 1.86 40.82
C VAL A 24 3.19 2.28 42.25
N SER A 25 1.89 2.36 42.59
CA SER A 25 1.29 1.73 43.79
C SER A 25 -0.18 2.16 44.06
N VAL A 26 -0.98 1.13 44.33
CA VAL A 26 -2.23 1.00 45.13
C VAL A 26 -3.52 1.77 44.78
N ALA A 27 -4.57 0.95 44.62
CA ALA A 27 -5.98 1.15 44.97
C ALA A 27 -6.92 1.92 44.01
N ALA A 28 -8.16 1.38 43.98
CA ALA A 28 -9.42 1.90 43.41
C ALA A 28 -9.76 1.52 41.95
N GLU A 29 -10.72 0.58 41.86
CA GLU A 29 -11.83 0.42 40.91
C GLU A 29 -11.71 0.89 39.45
N GLY A 30 -11.95 -0.04 38.52
CA GLY A 30 -12.44 0.26 37.18
C GLY A 30 -11.77 -0.56 36.07
N THR A 31 -12.59 -1.17 35.21
CA THR A 31 -12.24 -1.80 33.91
C THR A 31 -11.43 -3.12 33.93
N ARG A 32 -12.18 -4.22 33.97
CA ARG A 32 -11.77 -5.54 33.47
C ARG A 32 -11.75 -5.49 31.92
N ASP A 33 -10.98 -6.39 31.28
CA ASP A 33 -10.89 -6.66 29.82
C ASP A 33 -9.74 -6.07 28.98
N ARG A 34 -8.49 -6.02 29.48
CA ARG A 34 -7.34 -5.80 28.58
C ARG A 34 -6.06 -6.58 28.85
N ALA A 35 -6.16 -7.79 29.40
CA ALA A 35 -4.98 -8.59 29.78
C ALA A 35 -4.80 -9.91 29.01
N GLU A 36 -5.39 -10.07 27.82
CA GLU A 36 -5.30 -11.31 27.02
C GLU A 36 -4.90 -11.04 25.54
N ARG A 37 -4.04 -10.06 25.27
CA ARG A 37 -3.55 -9.80 23.89
C ARG A 37 -2.06 -9.48 23.76
N SER A 38 -1.22 -9.94 24.69
CA SER A 38 0.24 -9.77 24.61
C SER A 38 1.00 -10.94 23.97
N SER A 39 0.34 -11.76 23.15
CA SER A 39 0.96 -12.88 22.43
C SER A 39 0.69 -12.86 20.92
N LYS A 40 0.85 -11.69 20.26
CA LYS A 40 0.96 -11.67 18.79
C LYS A 40 1.68 -10.42 18.25
N LYS A 41 2.98 -10.31 18.52
CA LYS A 41 3.89 -9.48 17.70
C LYS A 41 4.90 -10.38 16.98
N LYS A 42 4.35 -11.36 16.26
CA LYS A 42 5.00 -11.93 15.08
C LYS A 42 4.39 -11.15 13.93
N SER A 43 5.21 -10.44 13.16
CA SER A 43 4.89 -9.92 11.84
C SER A 43 3.94 -10.89 11.13
N GLY A 44 2.65 -10.57 11.11
CA GLY A 44 1.67 -11.37 10.42
C GLY A 44 2.00 -11.23 8.95
N ALA A 45 2.50 -12.30 8.34
CA ALA A 45 2.43 -12.43 6.89
C ALA A 45 1.01 -12.04 6.49
N ALA A 46 0.88 -11.13 5.52
CA ALA A 46 -0.41 -10.72 5.01
C ALA A 46 -1.25 -11.98 4.75
N GLU A 47 -2.54 -11.96 5.12
CA GLU A 47 -3.44 -13.09 4.93
C GLU A 47 -3.29 -13.61 3.48
N VAL A 48 -2.94 -14.88 3.33
CA VAL A 48 -2.70 -15.49 2.02
C VAL A 48 -4.07 -15.67 1.36
N LYS A 49 -4.43 -14.74 0.47
CA LYS A 49 -5.74 -14.73 -0.20
C LYS A 49 -5.87 -15.83 -1.25
N TYR A 50 -4.74 -16.34 -1.72
CA TYR A 50 -4.66 -17.36 -2.76
C TYR A 50 -3.86 -18.58 -2.26
N PRO A 51 -4.42 -19.41 -1.37
CA PRO A 51 -3.72 -20.55 -0.78
C PRO A 51 -3.41 -21.66 -1.79
N GLU A 52 -4.13 -21.71 -2.91
CA GLU A 52 -3.90 -22.65 -4.02
C GLU A 52 -3.04 -22.05 -5.14
N ALA A 53 -2.38 -20.91 -4.90
CA ALA A 53 -1.48 -20.30 -5.86
C ALA A 53 -0.34 -21.27 -6.21
N THR A 54 -0.29 -21.70 -7.47
CA THR A 54 0.79 -22.53 -8.01
C THR A 54 2.05 -21.74 -8.37
N ARG A 55 1.95 -20.41 -8.34
CA ARG A 55 3.07 -19.47 -8.55
C ARG A 55 3.96 -19.44 -7.32
N GLU A 56 5.24 -19.75 -7.51
CA GLU A 56 6.29 -19.52 -6.50
C GLU A 56 6.40 -18.02 -6.22
N GLU A 57 6.25 -17.63 -4.95
CA GLU A 57 6.28 -16.23 -4.55
C GLU A 57 7.69 -15.64 -4.76
N PRO A 58 7.82 -14.52 -5.49
CA PRO A 58 9.13 -13.91 -5.72
C PRO A 58 9.76 -13.49 -4.39
N LYS A 59 11.02 -13.90 -4.16
CA LYS A 59 11.84 -13.39 -3.04
C LYS A 59 12.42 -12.00 -3.33
N ALA A 60 11.97 -11.36 -4.41
CA ALA A 60 12.47 -10.07 -4.87
C ALA A 60 12.20 -9.01 -3.79
N LYS A 61 13.25 -8.30 -3.41
CA LYS A 61 13.17 -7.19 -2.46
C LYS A 61 13.39 -5.88 -3.19
N GLY A 62 12.81 -4.82 -2.64
CA GLY A 62 13.07 -3.47 -3.12
C GLY A 62 14.51 -3.03 -2.88
N SER A 63 14.99 -2.09 -3.69
CA SER A 63 16.31 -1.49 -3.54
C SER A 63 16.38 -0.65 -2.26
N PRO A 64 17.31 -0.91 -1.32
CA PRO A 64 17.49 -0.07 -0.14
C PRO A 64 17.77 1.40 -0.49
N LYS A 65 18.39 1.64 -1.64
CA LYS A 65 18.73 2.99 -2.13
C LYS A 65 17.50 3.78 -2.58
N LEU A 66 16.45 3.09 -3.04
CA LEU A 66 15.23 3.73 -3.55
C LEU A 66 14.07 3.66 -2.57
N GLN A 67 14.22 3.02 -1.42
CA GLN A 67 13.19 2.93 -0.39
C GLN A 67 12.58 4.29 -0.03
N SER A 68 13.41 5.34 0.09
CA SER A 68 12.92 6.69 0.40
C SER A 68 12.10 7.32 -0.74
N LYS A 69 12.43 7.01 -2.01
CA LYS A 69 11.67 7.46 -3.18
C LYS A 69 10.35 6.69 -3.30
N LEU A 70 10.35 5.39 -3.03
CA LEU A 70 9.13 4.59 -2.98
C LEU A 70 8.19 5.06 -1.87
N GLN A 71 8.71 5.36 -0.68
CA GLN A 71 7.87 5.90 0.39
C GLN A 71 7.23 7.23 -0.03
N LYS A 72 8.00 8.13 -0.65
CA LYS A 72 7.47 9.39 -1.18
C LYS A 72 6.39 9.17 -2.23
N LEU A 73 6.57 8.20 -3.12
CA LEU A 73 5.55 7.84 -4.12
C LEU A 73 4.25 7.41 -3.44
N VAL A 74 4.33 6.55 -2.42
CA VAL A 74 3.18 6.13 -1.60
C VAL A 74 2.53 7.33 -0.91
N ASP A 75 3.33 8.23 -0.35
CA ASP A 75 2.82 9.43 0.34
C ASP A 75 2.09 10.38 -0.61
N VAL A 76 2.58 10.54 -1.84
CA VAL A 76 1.93 11.36 -2.89
C VAL A 76 0.62 10.71 -3.34
N TYR A 77 0.61 9.39 -3.53
CA TYR A 77 -0.63 8.65 -3.84
C TYR A 77 -1.68 8.80 -2.73
N ASN A 78 -1.28 8.64 -1.47
CA ASN A 78 -2.17 8.76 -0.32
C ASN A 78 -2.73 10.18 -0.12
N LYS A 79 -2.13 11.19 -0.76
CA LYS A 79 -2.63 12.57 -0.78
C LYS A 79 -3.57 12.85 -1.95
N ASP A 80 -3.97 11.82 -2.69
CA ASP A 80 -4.76 11.91 -3.92
C ASP A 80 -4.08 12.76 -5.02
N GLU A 81 -2.75 12.93 -4.93
CA GLU A 81 -1.96 13.66 -5.91
C GLU A 81 -1.62 12.73 -7.10
N PHE A 82 -2.66 12.24 -7.79
CA PHE A 82 -2.54 11.16 -8.77
C PHE A 82 -1.66 11.51 -9.97
N ASP A 83 -1.72 12.75 -10.47
CA ASP A 83 -0.86 13.20 -11.57
C ASP A 83 0.63 13.11 -11.18
N LYS A 84 0.96 13.58 -9.97
CA LYS A 84 2.32 13.49 -9.44
C LYS A 84 2.73 12.06 -9.12
N THR A 85 1.78 11.23 -8.70
CA THR A 85 2.02 9.80 -8.48
C THR A 85 2.49 9.15 -9.78
N ARG A 86 1.82 9.42 -10.90
CA ARG A 86 2.22 8.88 -12.21
C ARG A 86 3.63 9.33 -12.60
N VAL A 87 3.90 10.63 -12.51
CA VAL A 87 5.23 11.17 -12.84
C VAL A 87 6.33 10.51 -11.99
N GLN A 88 6.13 10.43 -10.66
CA GLN A 88 7.14 9.82 -9.77
C GLN A 88 7.27 8.31 -9.96
N ALA A 89 6.17 7.63 -10.31
CA ALA A 89 6.21 6.22 -10.64
C ALA A 89 6.99 5.96 -11.93
N ASP A 90 6.75 6.75 -12.99
CA ASP A 90 7.47 6.65 -14.26
C ASP A 90 8.98 6.90 -14.06
N GLU A 91 9.36 7.88 -13.24
CA GLU A 91 10.75 8.11 -12.86
C GLU A 91 11.40 6.90 -12.16
N LEU A 92 10.67 6.23 -11.26
CA LEU A 92 11.15 5.04 -10.56
C LEU A 92 11.25 3.83 -11.50
N ILE A 93 10.28 3.66 -12.39
CA ILE A 93 10.25 2.60 -13.41
C ILE A 93 11.45 2.74 -14.36
N ALA A 94 11.75 3.96 -14.78
CA ALA A 94 12.89 4.28 -15.65
C ALA A 94 14.24 4.27 -14.92
N ASN A 95 14.25 4.20 -13.59
CA ASN A 95 15.48 4.27 -12.81
C ASN A 95 16.31 2.98 -12.96
N PRO A 96 17.56 3.04 -13.43
CA PRO A 96 18.39 1.84 -13.58
C PRO A 96 18.79 1.20 -12.24
N ALA A 97 18.69 1.94 -11.13
CA ALA A 97 18.95 1.41 -9.79
C ALA A 97 17.71 0.73 -9.15
N ALA A 98 16.56 0.73 -9.84
CA ALA A 98 15.34 0.09 -9.38
C ALA A 98 15.35 -1.40 -9.69
N THR A 99 15.02 -2.21 -8.69
CA THR A 99 14.77 -3.63 -8.89
C THR A 99 13.42 -3.84 -9.58
N ASP A 100 13.19 -5.04 -10.12
CA ASP A 100 11.89 -5.35 -10.73
C ASP A 100 10.75 -5.22 -9.72
N TYR A 101 11.01 -5.46 -8.43
CA TYR A 101 10.04 -5.20 -7.35
C TYR A 101 9.71 -3.71 -7.23
N ASP A 102 10.73 -2.84 -7.20
CA ASP A 102 10.52 -1.39 -7.11
C ASP A 102 9.70 -0.88 -8.30
N LYS A 103 10.04 -1.37 -9.51
CA LYS A 103 9.34 -1.01 -10.74
C LYS A 103 7.90 -1.52 -10.74
N ALA A 104 7.66 -2.74 -10.28
CA ALA A 104 6.33 -3.34 -10.26
C ALA A 104 5.44 -2.64 -9.22
N LEU A 105 5.97 -2.30 -8.05
CA LEU A 105 5.25 -1.53 -7.03
C LEU A 105 4.92 -0.11 -7.53
N ALA A 106 5.88 0.55 -8.20
CA ALA A 106 5.65 1.86 -8.80
C ALA A 106 4.55 1.80 -9.88
N ALA A 107 4.61 0.80 -10.76
CA ALA A 107 3.58 0.59 -11.79
C ALA A 107 2.21 0.25 -11.19
N GLN A 108 2.14 -0.52 -10.09
CA GLN A 108 0.88 -0.77 -9.38
C GLN A 108 0.25 0.53 -8.81
N LEU A 109 1.06 1.43 -8.25
CA LEU A 109 0.58 2.73 -7.78
C LEU A 109 0.18 3.65 -8.94
N ALA A 110 0.94 3.64 -10.04
CA ALA A 110 0.61 4.38 -11.25
C ALA A 110 -0.70 3.89 -11.88
N SER A 111 -0.96 2.58 -11.89
CA SER A 111 -2.23 2.01 -12.34
C SER A 111 -3.40 2.53 -11.51
N GLN A 112 -3.29 2.50 -10.18
CA GLN A 112 -4.34 3.03 -9.31
C GLN A 112 -4.53 4.54 -9.49
N ALA A 113 -3.44 5.30 -9.63
CA ALA A 113 -3.52 6.74 -9.92
C ALA A 113 -4.20 7.02 -11.27
N ALA A 114 -3.84 6.28 -12.32
CA ALA A 114 -4.47 6.38 -13.64
C ALA A 114 -5.97 6.04 -13.58
N TYR A 115 -6.35 5.02 -12.79
CA TYR A 115 -7.75 4.67 -12.57
C TYR A 115 -8.54 5.81 -11.91
N ASN A 116 -7.95 6.47 -10.90
CA ASN A 116 -8.58 7.62 -10.24
C ASN A 116 -8.65 8.88 -11.14
N LEU A 117 -7.83 8.94 -12.18
CA LEU A 117 -7.85 9.99 -13.20
C LEU A 117 -8.75 9.64 -14.40
N ASP A 118 -9.53 8.55 -14.31
CA ASP A 118 -10.37 8.03 -15.39
C ASP A 118 -9.59 7.67 -16.68
N ASP A 119 -8.27 7.45 -16.58
CA ASP A 119 -7.40 7.05 -17.68
C ASP A 119 -7.28 5.52 -17.74
N THR A 120 -8.31 4.89 -18.30
CA THR A 120 -8.38 3.43 -18.43
C THR A 120 -7.24 2.87 -19.29
N ALA A 121 -6.82 3.58 -20.34
CA ALA A 121 -5.76 3.11 -21.22
C ALA A 121 -4.42 3.02 -20.48
N ALA A 122 -4.06 4.07 -19.73
CA ALA A 122 -2.85 4.03 -18.89
C ALA A 122 -2.98 3.02 -17.75
N THR A 123 -4.16 2.88 -17.14
CA THR A 123 -4.42 1.86 -16.11
C THR A 123 -4.04 0.47 -16.59
N LEU A 124 -4.53 0.07 -17.78
CA LEU A 124 -4.24 -1.24 -18.37
C LEU A 124 -2.76 -1.39 -18.75
N ALA A 125 -2.12 -0.32 -19.25
CA ALA A 125 -0.71 -0.34 -19.59
C ALA A 125 0.17 -0.61 -18.36
N TYR A 126 -0.07 0.11 -17.26
CA TYR A 126 0.67 -0.09 -16.01
C TYR A 126 0.40 -1.46 -15.37
N LEU A 127 -0.86 -1.95 -15.42
CA LEU A 127 -1.18 -3.30 -14.95
C LEU A 127 -0.37 -4.36 -15.69
N LYS A 128 -0.35 -4.30 -17.03
CA LYS A 128 0.44 -5.23 -17.86
C LYS A 128 1.91 -5.16 -17.52
N GLN A 129 2.47 -3.97 -17.42
CA GLN A 129 3.88 -3.78 -17.09
C GLN A 129 4.24 -4.38 -15.71
N ALA A 130 3.42 -4.15 -14.69
CA ALA A 130 3.65 -4.70 -13.36
C ALA A 130 3.51 -6.25 -13.32
N LEU A 131 2.61 -6.82 -14.13
CA LEU A 131 2.48 -8.27 -14.30
C LEU A 131 3.67 -8.89 -15.03
N GLU A 132 4.17 -8.24 -16.09
CA GLU A 132 5.35 -8.66 -16.87
C GLU A 132 6.61 -8.71 -16.01
N LEU A 133 6.78 -7.74 -15.11
CA LEU A 133 7.90 -7.71 -14.16
C LEU A 133 7.88 -8.89 -13.18
N ASN A 134 6.69 -9.48 -12.94
CA ASN A 134 6.57 -10.75 -12.20
C ASN A 134 7.21 -10.70 -10.80
N ALA A 135 7.35 -9.51 -10.21
CA ALA A 135 8.14 -9.31 -8.99
C ALA A 135 7.30 -9.14 -7.73
N LEU A 136 5.98 -8.97 -7.87
CA LEU A 136 5.05 -8.80 -6.76
C LEU A 136 4.66 -10.15 -6.15
N ASP A 137 4.22 -10.09 -4.89
CA ASP A 137 3.66 -11.22 -4.15
C ASP A 137 2.39 -11.77 -4.83
N ASN A 138 2.02 -13.00 -4.49
CA ASN A 138 0.87 -13.66 -5.12
C ASN A 138 -0.44 -12.88 -4.89
N ASN A 139 -0.63 -12.26 -3.73
CA ASN A 139 -1.85 -11.51 -3.48
C ASN A 139 -1.95 -10.30 -4.42
N SER A 140 -0.88 -9.50 -4.51
CA SER A 140 -0.83 -8.33 -5.39
C SER A 140 -0.89 -8.73 -6.87
N HIS A 141 -0.16 -9.78 -7.26
CA HIS A 141 -0.12 -10.26 -8.64
C HIS A 141 -1.49 -10.72 -9.13
N TYR A 142 -2.17 -11.61 -8.39
CA TYR A 142 -3.49 -12.10 -8.80
C TYR A 142 -4.57 -11.01 -8.70
N GLN A 143 -4.47 -10.09 -7.75
CA GLN A 143 -5.37 -8.93 -7.70
C GLN A 143 -5.27 -8.08 -8.98
N MET A 144 -4.05 -7.84 -9.46
CA MET A 144 -3.84 -7.11 -10.71
C MET A 144 -4.31 -7.89 -11.94
N MET A 145 -4.12 -9.22 -11.97
CA MET A 145 -4.69 -10.06 -13.04
C MET A 145 -6.21 -9.97 -13.06
N TYR A 146 -6.86 -9.99 -11.89
CA TYR A 146 -8.31 -9.83 -11.78
C TYR A 146 -8.77 -8.45 -12.26
N MET A 147 -8.02 -7.38 -11.97
CA MET A 147 -8.33 -6.04 -12.47
C MET A 147 -8.13 -5.88 -13.99
N LEU A 148 -7.30 -6.72 -14.61
CA LEU A 148 -7.03 -6.68 -16.05
C LEU A 148 -8.07 -7.45 -16.89
N ALA A 149 -8.74 -8.44 -16.29
CA ALA A 149 -9.70 -9.34 -16.94
C ALA A 149 -11.05 -8.66 -17.22
#